data_AF-A0A7C7VJT4-F1
#
_entry.id   AF-A0A7C7VJT4-F1
#
_cell.length_a   1.000
_cell.length_b   1.000
_cell.length_c   1.000
_cell.angle_alpha   90.00
_cell.angle_beta   90.00
_cell.angle_gamma   90.00
#
_symmetry.space_group_name_H-M   'P 1'
#
loop_
_entity.id
_entity.type
_entity.pdbx_description
1 polymer ?
#
loop_
_entity_poly.entity_id
_entity_poly.type
_entity_poly.pdbx_seq_one_letter_code
_entity_poly.pdbx_strand_id
1 'polypeptide(L)'
;MMTEQNKELLKTIILVTGRDLEVFEAILANKQNDQKIEIINELLEKLKLAELKDEKFELMDRILLILGIPPMSTSFFERTFGNISFNDIAGVKERVDKIRCVYMLEFGNFYYGYRKLRDIDPYPIISKYFSSDEEKEKLIEHHRRMRTIPAFEDIPVGKRYCLGYLASKESKDINGYREKLIKVLEEGIKKGVKDPEELRKIAQNMGYTEWDEIVIRSAIEHSTDLLWWGTLFAGYSKLRYDSFLMLLQDAKNACEELNPQHIEKVREMGRRNTYAYLSTSDIDIYFATSMRKGLDFVSNARFLEEVIGTLKEGRLNLLYFDPTQSYLDDRIQKGLIESIMIKRCKIVVYNAQEQETFGKDAEAGIGLAHQKSVIIYVPRILPSHAKLKEFYDILDTVGYEKEPLGKALKDKGYLSEEQYYKFKAEETEKGEAIKMILGKSRKLNDIFQQEISNDDLKGELSSKGYDPTEPEIKEDVKKFSFEKMLEFETRALLFKDLHPLSFQVSPMDGIARGVFVTRTPIETARLIKEILLKSLEYKIIGEEEDMPNYLLRDKITNSPIRALPKDISLKIALSKLYEEEK
;
A
#
# COMPACT_ATOMS: atom_id res chain seq x y z
N MET A 1 -35.89 16.36 30.22
CA MET A 1 -35.17 16.48 28.91
C MET A 1 -33.76 15.96 29.09
N MET A 2 -33.28 15.14 28.16
CA MET A 2 -31.92 14.56 28.20
C MET A 2 -30.88 15.63 27.87
N THR A 3 -29.79 15.69 28.65
CA THR A 3 -28.66 16.60 28.39
C THR A 3 -27.94 16.21 27.09
N GLU A 4 -27.27 17.15 26.43
CA GLU A 4 -26.51 16.83 25.20
C GLU A 4 -25.41 15.80 25.43
N GLN A 5 -24.77 15.81 26.60
CA GLN A 5 -23.80 14.78 26.99
C GLN A 5 -24.43 13.39 27.09
N ASN A 6 -25.62 13.28 27.69
CA ASN A 6 -26.32 12.01 27.78
C ASN A 6 -26.84 11.53 26.43
N LYS A 7 -27.23 12.44 25.54
CA LYS A 7 -27.57 12.10 24.15
C LYS A 7 -26.37 11.50 23.43
N GLU A 8 -25.20 12.14 23.51
CA GLU A 8 -24.00 11.65 22.85
C GLU A 8 -23.52 10.31 23.43
N LEU A 9 -23.57 10.15 24.74
CA LEU A 9 -23.27 8.88 25.39
C LEU A 9 -24.25 7.78 24.96
N LEU A 10 -25.55 8.07 24.92
CA LEU A 10 -26.58 7.11 24.48
C LEU A 10 -26.39 6.72 23.01
N LYS A 11 -26.09 7.67 22.12
CA LYS A 11 -25.72 7.39 20.72
C LYS A 11 -24.54 6.43 20.66
N THR A 12 -23.48 6.70 21.42
CA THR A 12 -22.29 5.86 21.49
C THR A 12 -22.60 4.44 21.97
N ILE A 13 -23.46 4.30 23.00
CA ILE A 13 -23.94 3.00 23.48
C ILE A 13 -24.73 2.27 22.39
N ILE A 14 -25.61 2.94 21.65
CA ILE A 14 -26.36 2.31 20.56
C ILE A 14 -25.42 1.82 19.46
N LEU A 15 -24.41 2.62 19.09
CA LEU A 15 -23.44 2.26 18.05
C LEU A 15 -22.62 1.00 18.38
N VAL A 16 -22.32 0.71 19.65
CA VAL A 16 -21.60 -0.52 20.03
C VAL A 16 -22.39 -1.78 19.66
N THR A 17 -23.72 -1.67 19.58
CA THR A 17 -24.64 -2.76 19.26
C THR A 17 -24.80 -2.97 17.75
N GLY A 18 -24.11 -2.14 16.96
CA GLY A 18 -24.13 -2.16 15.50
C GLY A 18 -25.47 -1.76 14.89
N ARG A 19 -26.34 -1.11 15.66
CA ARG A 19 -27.59 -0.51 15.20
C ARG A 19 -27.34 0.90 14.68
N ASP A 20 -28.16 1.29 13.71
CA ASP A 20 -28.15 2.63 13.12
C ASP A 20 -28.81 3.64 14.09
N LEU A 21 -28.40 4.91 13.98
CA LEU A 21 -28.89 5.98 14.86
C LEU A 21 -30.38 6.32 14.66
N GLU A 22 -31.02 5.83 13.60
CA GLU A 22 -32.47 5.91 13.43
C GLU A 22 -33.24 5.32 14.62
N VAL A 23 -32.66 4.31 15.28
CA VAL A 23 -33.24 3.74 16.52
C VAL A 23 -33.28 4.80 17.63
N PHE A 24 -32.23 5.60 17.76
CA PHE A 24 -32.18 6.69 18.72
C PHE A 24 -33.22 7.77 18.41
N GLU A 25 -33.31 8.19 17.15
CA GLU A 25 -34.28 9.21 16.72
C GLU A 25 -35.74 8.74 16.87
N ALA A 26 -36.03 7.48 16.51
CA ALA A 26 -37.36 6.88 16.70
C ALA A 26 -37.77 6.82 18.18
N ILE A 27 -36.80 6.58 19.07
CA ILE A 27 -37.05 6.57 20.52
C ILE A 27 -37.39 7.97 21.01
N LEU A 28 -36.64 8.99 20.60
CA LEU A 28 -36.86 10.39 21.00
C LEU A 28 -38.14 10.99 20.41
N ALA A 29 -38.54 10.61 19.20
CA ALA A 29 -39.70 11.19 18.52
C ALA A 29 -41.05 10.69 19.08
N ASN A 30 -41.08 9.52 19.71
CA ASN A 30 -42.32 8.92 20.20
C ASN A 30 -42.63 9.35 21.64
N LYS A 31 -43.66 10.20 21.80
CA LYS A 31 -44.15 10.68 23.12
C LYS A 31 -44.53 9.58 24.11
N GLN A 32 -44.83 8.36 23.64
CA GLN A 32 -45.08 7.23 24.54
C GLN A 32 -43.81 6.73 25.24
N ASN A 33 -42.62 7.17 24.80
CA ASN A 33 -41.34 6.82 25.38
C ASN A 33 -40.86 7.82 26.45
N ASP A 34 -41.61 8.87 26.79
CA ASP A 34 -41.16 9.90 27.74
C ASP A 34 -40.69 9.30 29.08
N GLN A 35 -41.43 8.32 29.61
CA GLN A 35 -41.03 7.58 30.83
C GLN A 35 -39.76 6.73 30.62
N LYS A 36 -39.61 6.09 29.46
CA LYS A 36 -38.38 5.33 29.15
C LYS A 36 -37.17 6.25 29.07
N ILE A 37 -37.34 7.41 28.43
CA ILE A 37 -36.30 8.42 28.27
C ILE A 37 -35.85 8.97 29.63
N GLU A 38 -36.80 9.20 30.55
CA GLU A 38 -36.49 9.65 31.91
C GLU A 38 -35.65 8.60 32.67
N ILE A 39 -36.06 7.33 32.63
CA ILE A 39 -35.31 6.23 33.26
C ILE A 39 -33.92 6.07 32.62
N ILE A 40 -33.82 6.10 31.30
CA ILE A 40 -32.53 6.02 30.60
C ILE A 40 -31.63 7.17 31.04
N ASN A 41 -32.16 8.39 31.12
CA ASN A 41 -31.39 9.55 31.55
C ASN A 41 -30.85 9.39 32.98
N GLU A 42 -31.64 8.87 33.91
CA GLU A 42 -31.19 8.56 35.27
C GLU A 42 -30.09 7.49 35.28
N LEU A 43 -30.25 6.42 34.49
CA LEU A 43 -29.25 5.35 34.38
C LEU A 43 -27.94 5.84 33.77
N LEU A 44 -27.99 6.75 32.79
CA LEU A 44 -26.80 7.37 32.20
C LEU A 44 -26.05 8.25 33.22
N GLU A 45 -26.76 9.02 34.05
CA GLU A 45 -26.11 9.77 35.14
C GLU A 45 -25.43 8.83 36.15
N LYS A 46 -26.11 7.76 36.54
CA LYS A 46 -25.51 6.73 37.41
C LYS A 46 -24.30 6.06 36.75
N LEU A 47 -24.37 5.75 35.46
CA LEU A 47 -23.29 5.10 34.71
C LEU A 47 -22.03 5.98 34.67
N LYS A 48 -22.19 7.30 34.51
CA LYS A 48 -21.06 8.25 34.54
C LYS A 48 -20.40 8.35 35.92
N LEU A 49 -21.17 8.16 36.99
CA LEU A 49 -20.70 8.25 38.38
C LEU A 49 -20.18 6.91 38.93
N ALA A 50 -20.57 5.78 38.33
CA ALA A 50 -20.18 4.46 38.77
C ALA A 50 -18.65 4.29 38.73
N GLU A 51 -18.07 3.85 39.83
CA GLU A 51 -16.63 3.56 39.94
C GLU A 51 -16.34 2.09 39.67
N LEU A 52 -17.22 1.20 40.16
CA LEU A 52 -17.07 -0.25 40.06
C LEU A 52 -17.46 -0.75 38.67
N LYS A 53 -16.65 -1.68 38.15
CA LYS A 53 -16.85 -2.29 36.84
C LYS A 53 -18.18 -3.06 36.73
N ASP A 54 -18.51 -3.84 37.76
CA ASP A 54 -19.73 -4.64 37.79
C ASP A 54 -20.97 -3.73 37.80
N GLU A 55 -20.92 -2.61 38.52
CA GLU A 55 -21.99 -1.61 38.53
C GLU A 55 -22.15 -0.97 37.14
N LYS A 56 -21.05 -0.57 36.48
CA LYS A 56 -21.10 -0.03 35.11
C LYS A 56 -21.72 -1.04 34.13
N PHE A 57 -21.35 -2.31 34.25
CA PHE A 57 -21.90 -3.38 33.43
C PHE A 57 -23.41 -3.54 33.64
N GLU A 58 -23.86 -3.64 34.89
CA GLU A 58 -25.31 -3.75 35.20
C GLU A 58 -26.12 -2.56 34.68
N LEU A 59 -25.59 -1.34 34.84
CA LEU A 59 -26.23 -0.12 34.34
C LEU A 59 -26.33 -0.13 32.81
N MET A 60 -25.25 -0.54 32.12
CA MET A 60 -25.24 -0.69 30.66
C MET A 60 -26.31 -1.68 30.19
N ASP A 61 -26.37 -2.87 30.80
CA ASP A 61 -27.33 -3.91 30.43
C ASP A 61 -28.78 -3.45 30.67
N ARG A 62 -29.05 -2.74 31.77
CA ARG A 62 -30.39 -2.16 32.01
C ARG A 62 -30.77 -1.14 30.95
N ILE A 63 -29.84 -0.28 30.55
CA ILE A 63 -30.05 0.68 29.46
C ILE A 63 -30.41 -0.08 28.17
N LEU A 64 -29.63 -1.10 27.80
CA LEU A 64 -29.89 -1.90 26.60
C LEU A 64 -31.26 -2.61 26.65
N LEU A 65 -31.63 -3.20 27.78
CA LEU A 65 -32.92 -3.87 27.97
C LEU A 65 -34.09 -2.91 27.78
N ILE A 66 -34.02 -1.68 28.32
CA ILE A 66 -35.07 -0.66 28.15
C ILE A 66 -35.20 -0.25 26.68
N LEU A 67 -34.08 -0.20 25.96
CA LEU A 67 -34.03 0.06 24.52
C LEU A 67 -34.52 -1.12 23.67
N GLY A 68 -34.82 -2.29 24.28
CA GLY A 68 -35.18 -3.50 23.55
C GLY A 68 -34.00 -4.10 22.76
N ILE A 69 -32.77 -3.78 23.19
CA ILE A 69 -31.55 -4.32 22.60
C ILE A 69 -31.06 -5.46 23.49
N PRO A 70 -30.73 -6.63 22.93
CA PRO A 70 -30.21 -7.72 23.74
C PRO A 70 -28.91 -7.30 24.47
N PRO A 71 -28.79 -7.63 25.78
CA PRO A 71 -27.64 -7.27 26.59
C PRO A 71 -26.36 -7.96 26.10
N MET A 72 -25.23 -7.57 26.68
CA MET A 72 -23.94 -8.17 26.38
C MET A 72 -23.45 -9.03 27.55
N SER A 73 -22.58 -9.98 27.29
CA SER A 73 -21.89 -10.72 28.34
C SER A 73 -20.93 -9.79 29.08
N THR A 74 -20.64 -10.14 30.34
CA THR A 74 -19.63 -9.44 31.14
C THR A 74 -18.31 -9.41 30.38
N SER A 75 -17.82 -10.55 29.87
CA SER A 75 -16.57 -10.64 29.11
C SER A 75 -16.52 -9.68 27.92
N PHE A 76 -17.59 -9.57 27.14
CA PHE A 76 -17.66 -8.61 26.03
C PHE A 76 -17.54 -7.17 26.52
N PHE A 77 -18.26 -6.80 27.58
CA PHE A 77 -18.18 -5.49 28.20
C PHE A 77 -16.76 -5.18 28.68
N GLU A 78 -16.12 -6.13 29.37
CA GLU A 78 -14.77 -5.95 29.91
C GLU A 78 -13.73 -5.72 28.81
N ARG A 79 -13.79 -6.48 27.71
CA ARG A 79 -12.84 -6.34 26.60
C ARG A 79 -13.03 -5.06 25.82
N THR A 80 -14.28 -4.61 25.70
CA THR A 80 -14.62 -3.41 24.92
C THR A 80 -14.31 -2.15 25.71
N PHE A 81 -14.85 -2.04 26.93
CA PHE A 81 -14.80 -0.81 27.73
C PHE A 81 -13.69 -0.82 28.79
N GLY A 82 -13.26 -2.00 29.26
CA GLY A 82 -12.26 -2.12 30.31
C GLY A 82 -12.64 -1.32 31.56
N ASN A 83 -11.74 -0.43 32.00
CA ASN A 83 -11.93 0.42 33.16
C ASN A 83 -12.25 1.89 32.81
N ILE A 84 -12.67 2.17 31.57
CA ILE A 84 -12.97 3.54 31.13
C ILE A 84 -14.01 4.21 32.04
N SER A 85 -13.88 5.52 32.23
CA SER A 85 -14.92 6.33 32.85
C SER A 85 -15.95 6.70 31.79
N PHE A 86 -17.23 6.44 32.05
CA PHE A 86 -18.30 6.84 31.13
C PHE A 86 -18.57 8.35 31.13
N ASN A 87 -17.94 9.10 32.03
CA ASN A 87 -17.87 10.56 31.96
C ASN A 87 -16.90 11.05 30.85
N ASP A 88 -15.95 10.22 30.43
CA ASP A 88 -15.09 10.47 29.27
C ASP A 88 -15.74 9.91 27.99
N ILE A 89 -16.71 10.67 27.46
CA ILE A 89 -17.50 10.26 26.29
C ILE A 89 -16.59 10.04 25.07
N ALA A 90 -15.53 10.84 24.91
CA ALA A 90 -14.58 10.70 23.80
C ALA A 90 -13.81 9.38 23.89
N GLY A 91 -13.31 9.02 25.09
CA GLY A 91 -12.68 7.73 25.34
C GLY A 91 -13.63 6.55 25.15
N VAL A 92 -14.89 6.66 25.58
CA VAL A 92 -15.92 5.63 25.32
C VAL A 92 -16.16 5.47 23.82
N LYS A 93 -16.26 6.57 23.07
CA LYS A 93 -16.44 6.54 21.62
C LYS A 93 -15.27 5.85 20.91
N GLU A 94 -14.03 6.13 21.31
CA GLU A 94 -12.85 5.45 20.76
C GLU A 94 -12.91 3.93 20.98
N ARG A 95 -13.36 3.48 22.16
CA ARG A 95 -13.56 2.05 22.47
C ARG A 95 -14.64 1.42 21.60
N VAL A 96 -15.77 2.12 21.43
CA VAL A 96 -16.86 1.68 20.56
C VAL A 96 -16.42 1.60 19.10
N ASP A 97 -15.70 2.60 18.61
CA ASP A 97 -15.19 2.60 17.23
C ASP A 97 -14.18 1.47 17.01
N LYS A 98 -13.32 1.18 18.00
CA LYS A 98 -12.39 0.05 17.92
C LYS A 98 -13.11 -1.29 17.75
N ILE A 99 -14.16 -1.58 18.53
CA ILE A 99 -14.91 -2.83 18.37
C ILE A 99 -15.74 -2.83 17.08
N ARG A 100 -16.27 -1.68 16.64
CA ARG A 100 -16.95 -1.55 15.35
C ARG A 100 -16.02 -1.81 14.16
N CYS A 101 -14.75 -1.42 14.27
CA CYS A 101 -13.73 -1.80 13.28
C CYS A 101 -13.60 -3.33 13.19
N VAL A 102 -13.60 -4.04 14.33
CA VAL A 102 -13.59 -5.52 14.35
C VAL A 102 -14.82 -6.08 13.64
N TYR A 103 -16.01 -5.49 13.84
CA TYR A 103 -17.21 -5.92 13.14
C TYR A 103 -17.07 -5.82 11.62
N MET A 104 -16.49 -4.72 11.10
CA MET A 104 -16.26 -4.58 9.67
C MET A 104 -15.15 -5.51 9.16
N LEU A 105 -14.08 -5.70 9.92
CA LEU A 105 -12.92 -6.51 9.53
C LEU A 105 -13.24 -8.01 9.46
N GLU A 106 -13.94 -8.53 10.46
CA GLU A 106 -14.25 -9.96 10.64
C GLU A 106 -15.61 -10.35 10.06
N PHE A 107 -16.59 -9.44 10.02
CA PHE A 107 -17.97 -9.78 9.67
C PHE A 107 -18.59 -8.92 8.56
N GLY A 108 -17.91 -7.86 8.12
CA GLY A 108 -18.45 -6.93 7.11
C GLY A 108 -19.73 -6.21 7.50
N ASN A 109 -20.19 -6.32 8.75
CA ASN A 109 -21.49 -5.80 9.20
C ASN A 109 -21.52 -5.54 10.71
N PHE A 110 -21.93 -4.34 11.12
CA PHE A 110 -21.94 -3.96 12.54
C PHE A 110 -22.90 -4.79 13.39
N TYR A 111 -24.17 -4.90 12.97
CA TYR A 111 -25.21 -5.60 13.72
C TYR A 111 -24.91 -7.09 13.84
N TYR A 112 -24.47 -7.72 12.74
CA TYR A 112 -24.08 -9.13 12.75
C TYR A 112 -22.86 -9.37 13.64
N GLY A 113 -21.87 -8.47 13.60
CA GLY A 113 -20.70 -8.50 14.49
C GLY A 113 -21.10 -8.46 15.97
N TYR A 114 -21.94 -7.52 16.38
CA TYR A 114 -22.44 -7.48 17.75
C TYR A 114 -23.22 -8.75 18.11
N ARG A 115 -24.12 -9.22 17.24
CA ARG A 115 -24.90 -10.45 17.47
C ARG A 115 -24.00 -11.67 17.69
N LYS A 116 -22.87 -11.78 17.00
CA LYS A 116 -21.93 -12.90 17.15
C LYS A 116 -21.01 -12.78 18.35
N LEU A 117 -20.65 -11.57 18.75
CA LEU A 117 -19.64 -11.33 19.77
C LEU A 117 -20.22 -11.04 21.16
N ARG A 118 -21.43 -10.49 21.28
CA ARG A 118 -21.98 -10.01 22.56
C ARG A 118 -22.03 -11.11 23.63
N ASP A 119 -22.28 -12.36 23.25
CA ASP A 119 -22.52 -13.48 24.17
C ASP A 119 -21.24 -14.30 24.47
N ILE A 120 -20.06 -13.87 23.98
CA ILE A 120 -18.77 -14.56 24.14
C ILE A 120 -17.66 -13.59 24.57
N ASP A 121 -16.48 -14.12 24.93
CA ASP A 121 -15.26 -13.28 25.02
C ASP A 121 -14.80 -12.90 23.60
N PRO A 122 -14.83 -11.61 23.22
CA PRO A 122 -14.45 -11.18 21.88
C PRO A 122 -12.94 -11.14 21.66
N TYR A 123 -12.12 -11.34 22.71
CA TYR A 123 -10.67 -11.23 22.64
C TYR A 123 -10.01 -12.07 21.54
N PRO A 124 -10.36 -13.36 21.31
CA PRO A 124 -9.77 -14.15 20.23
C PRO A 124 -10.01 -13.58 18.82
N ILE A 125 -11.06 -12.78 18.64
CA ILE A 125 -11.36 -12.11 17.38
C ILE A 125 -10.67 -10.75 17.32
N ILE A 126 -10.71 -9.97 18.41
CA ILE A 126 -10.00 -8.69 18.52
C ILE A 126 -8.50 -8.87 18.25
N SER A 127 -7.88 -9.90 18.84
CA SER A 127 -6.44 -10.17 18.74
C SER A 127 -5.98 -10.66 17.36
N LYS A 128 -6.91 -10.93 16.43
CA LYS A 128 -6.56 -11.13 15.01
C LYS A 128 -6.08 -9.83 14.36
N TYR A 129 -6.60 -8.69 14.80
CA TYR A 129 -6.41 -7.38 14.15
C TYR A 129 -5.70 -6.35 15.04
N PHE A 130 -5.86 -6.46 16.36
CA PHE A 130 -5.30 -5.53 17.33
C PHE A 130 -4.55 -6.29 18.41
N SER A 131 -3.23 -6.23 18.39
CA SER A 131 -2.40 -6.79 19.47
C SER A 131 -2.39 -5.89 20.70
N SER A 132 -2.35 -6.50 21.87
CA SER A 132 -1.86 -5.85 23.09
C SER A 132 -0.37 -5.55 22.99
N ASP A 133 0.17 -4.73 23.89
CA ASP A 133 1.61 -4.43 23.92
C ASP A 133 2.44 -5.71 24.12
N GLU A 134 1.98 -6.63 24.98
CA GLU A 134 2.64 -7.92 25.22
C GLU A 134 2.61 -8.83 23.97
N GLU A 135 1.47 -8.89 23.28
CA GLU A 135 1.35 -9.66 22.02
C GLU A 135 2.23 -9.06 20.92
N LYS A 136 2.27 -7.73 20.83
CA LYS A 136 3.12 -7.03 19.87
C LYS A 136 4.60 -7.34 20.12
N GLU A 137 5.02 -7.37 21.38
CA GLU A 137 6.39 -7.73 21.75
C GLU A 137 6.73 -9.18 21.37
N LYS A 138 5.79 -10.12 21.58
CA LYS A 138 5.93 -11.51 21.13
C LYS A 138 6.03 -11.62 19.60
N LEU A 139 5.23 -10.85 18.86
CA LEU A 139 5.29 -10.81 17.39
C LEU A 139 6.63 -10.22 16.91
N ILE A 140 7.10 -9.16 17.55
CA ILE A 140 8.43 -8.59 17.28
C ILE A 140 9.52 -9.63 17.53
N GLU A 141 9.47 -10.35 18.64
CA GLU A 141 10.44 -11.41 18.94
C GLU A 141 10.39 -12.54 17.90
N HIS A 142 9.19 -12.98 17.53
CA HIS A 142 8.98 -13.99 16.48
C HIS A 142 9.63 -13.55 15.16
N HIS A 143 9.40 -12.31 14.73
CA HIS A 143 9.95 -11.78 13.49
C HIS A 143 11.43 -11.38 13.60
N ARG A 144 11.99 -11.21 14.80
CA ARG A 144 13.43 -11.02 15.02
C ARG A 144 14.23 -12.29 14.88
N ARG A 145 13.62 -13.47 15.07
CA ARG A 145 14.31 -14.76 14.88
C ARG A 145 14.84 -14.86 13.46
N MET A 146 16.10 -15.25 13.32
CA MET A 146 16.69 -15.50 12.00
C MET A 146 15.90 -16.62 11.32
N ARG A 147 15.22 -16.26 10.23
CA ARG A 147 14.52 -17.18 9.36
C ARG A 147 15.16 -17.07 7.99
N THR A 148 15.48 -18.20 7.40
CA THR A 148 16.07 -18.28 6.06
C THR A 148 15.32 -19.35 5.28
N ILE A 149 15.28 -19.17 3.97
CA ILE A 149 14.77 -20.19 3.06
C ILE A 149 15.91 -21.19 2.87
N PRO A 150 15.76 -22.46 3.28
CA PRO A 150 16.83 -23.45 3.17
C PRO A 150 17.27 -23.63 1.72
N ALA A 151 18.58 -23.75 1.49
CA ALA A 151 19.17 -23.96 0.16
C ALA A 151 18.86 -22.85 -0.87
N PHE A 152 18.53 -21.64 -0.41
CA PHE A 152 18.38 -20.48 -1.27
C PHE A 152 19.75 -19.89 -1.64
N GLU A 153 19.97 -19.62 -2.93
CA GLU A 153 21.18 -19.01 -3.49
C GLU A 153 20.81 -17.65 -4.09
N ASP A 154 21.32 -16.55 -3.53
CA ASP A 154 21.02 -15.21 -4.05
C ASP A 154 21.62 -14.99 -5.45
N ILE A 155 20.78 -14.62 -6.41
CA ILE A 155 21.21 -14.27 -7.77
C ILE A 155 21.43 -12.75 -7.83
N PRO A 156 22.65 -12.28 -8.16
CA PRO A 156 22.94 -10.87 -8.30
C PRO A 156 22.00 -10.16 -9.29
N VAL A 157 21.61 -8.92 -9.01
CA VAL A 157 20.61 -8.17 -9.78
C VAL A 157 20.93 -8.11 -11.27
N GLY A 158 22.19 -7.81 -11.62
CA GLY A 158 22.67 -7.77 -13.02
C GLY A 158 22.66 -9.11 -13.76
N LYS A 159 22.33 -10.22 -13.08
CA LYS A 159 22.17 -11.57 -13.64
C LYS A 159 20.73 -12.03 -13.68
N ARG A 160 19.83 -11.45 -12.88
CA ARG A 160 18.42 -11.89 -12.77
C ARG A 160 17.68 -11.84 -14.11
N TYR A 161 18.06 -10.92 -15.00
CA TYR A 161 17.50 -10.86 -16.35
C TYR A 161 17.70 -12.16 -17.16
N CYS A 162 18.70 -13.01 -16.82
CA CYS A 162 18.92 -14.34 -17.42
C CYS A 162 17.74 -15.30 -17.20
N LEU A 163 16.94 -15.06 -16.15
CA LEU A 163 15.74 -15.83 -15.85
C LEU A 163 14.56 -15.43 -16.73
N GLY A 164 14.66 -14.34 -17.49
CA GLY A 164 13.66 -13.93 -18.47
C GLY A 164 13.60 -14.87 -19.67
N TYR A 165 12.41 -15.03 -20.25
CA TYR A 165 12.21 -15.80 -21.48
C TYR A 165 12.95 -15.19 -22.69
N LEU A 166 13.16 -13.85 -22.68
CA LEU A 166 13.85 -13.12 -23.75
C LEU A 166 15.38 -13.07 -23.57
N ALA A 167 15.92 -13.57 -22.45
CA ALA A 167 17.34 -13.49 -22.12
C ALA A 167 18.26 -13.98 -23.24
N SER A 168 17.94 -15.13 -23.85
CA SER A 168 18.76 -15.71 -24.92
C SER A 168 18.78 -14.85 -26.18
N LYS A 169 17.72 -14.08 -26.45
CA LYS A 169 17.63 -13.18 -27.59
C LYS A 169 18.39 -11.87 -27.33
N GLU A 170 18.23 -11.31 -26.13
CA GLU A 170 18.77 -10.00 -25.76
C GLU A 170 20.24 -10.04 -25.31
N SER A 171 20.74 -11.20 -24.89
CA SER A 171 22.12 -11.37 -24.38
C SER A 171 23.21 -10.84 -25.32
N LYS A 172 23.04 -10.99 -26.65
CA LYS A 172 24.00 -10.48 -27.63
C LYS A 172 24.11 -8.96 -27.60
N ASP A 173 22.95 -8.29 -27.55
CA ASP A 173 22.89 -6.83 -27.52
C ASP A 173 23.47 -6.33 -26.19
N ILE A 174 23.07 -6.93 -25.07
CA ILE A 174 23.57 -6.59 -23.73
C ILE A 174 25.09 -6.76 -23.65
N ASN A 175 25.65 -7.86 -24.18
CA ASN A 175 27.09 -8.08 -24.21
C ASN A 175 27.80 -6.99 -25.02
N GLY A 176 27.25 -6.60 -26.18
CA GLY A 176 27.80 -5.50 -26.98
C GLY A 176 27.83 -4.16 -26.24
N TYR A 177 26.83 -3.87 -25.40
CA TYR A 177 26.83 -2.69 -24.53
C TYR A 177 27.82 -2.83 -23.37
N ARG A 178 27.89 -4.01 -22.71
CA ARG A 178 28.85 -4.29 -21.62
C ARG A 178 30.30 -4.17 -22.06
N GLU A 179 30.64 -4.63 -23.26
CA GLU A 179 31.99 -4.48 -23.82
C GLU A 179 32.39 -3.02 -24.01
N LYS A 180 31.47 -2.19 -24.51
CA LYS A 180 31.69 -0.74 -24.65
C LYS A 180 31.82 -0.08 -23.27
N LEU A 181 30.95 -0.46 -22.34
CA LEU A 181 30.96 0.05 -20.97
C LEU A 181 32.28 -0.25 -20.27
N ILE A 182 32.77 -1.49 -20.32
CA ILE A 182 34.05 -1.89 -19.71
C ILE A 182 35.20 -1.00 -20.20
N LYS A 183 35.29 -0.74 -21.51
CA LYS A 183 36.36 0.09 -22.09
C LYS A 183 36.37 1.50 -21.50
N VAL A 184 35.19 2.11 -21.34
CA VAL A 184 35.05 3.45 -20.74
C VAL A 184 35.37 3.41 -19.24
N LEU A 185 34.87 2.40 -18.52
CA LEU A 185 35.12 2.25 -17.08
C LEU A 185 36.61 2.05 -16.78
N GLU A 186 37.34 1.24 -17.56
CA GLU A 186 38.78 1.03 -17.40
C GLU A 186 39.58 2.32 -17.58
N GLU A 187 39.25 3.09 -18.61
CA GLU A 187 39.90 4.37 -18.86
C GLU A 187 39.54 5.41 -17.78
N GLY A 188 38.29 5.40 -17.30
CA GLY A 188 37.84 6.23 -16.17
C GLY A 188 38.56 5.91 -14.86
N ILE A 189 38.72 4.61 -14.55
CA ILE A 189 39.48 4.14 -13.38
C ILE A 189 40.94 4.56 -13.48
N LYS A 190 41.56 4.37 -14.65
CA LYS A 190 42.96 4.75 -14.90
C LYS A 190 43.19 6.25 -14.74
N LYS A 191 42.21 7.08 -15.12
CA LYS A 191 42.24 8.54 -14.99
C LYS A 191 41.81 9.07 -13.63
N GLY A 192 41.29 8.20 -12.74
CA GLY A 192 40.86 8.59 -11.40
C GLY A 192 39.63 9.50 -11.40
N VAL A 193 38.68 9.22 -12.31
CA VAL A 193 37.43 10.00 -12.46
C VAL A 193 36.64 10.08 -11.16
N LYS A 194 36.07 11.25 -10.89
CA LYS A 194 35.36 11.53 -9.63
C LYS A 194 33.85 11.68 -9.78
N ASP A 195 33.35 11.87 -10.99
CA ASP A 195 31.94 12.09 -11.25
C ASP A 195 31.48 11.58 -12.63
N PRO A 196 30.16 11.49 -12.86
CA PRO A 196 29.60 11.02 -14.13
C PRO A 196 29.95 11.91 -15.33
N GLU A 197 30.16 13.21 -15.15
CA GLU A 197 30.43 14.15 -16.25
C GLU A 197 31.83 13.95 -16.84
N GLU A 198 32.82 13.75 -15.99
CA GLU A 198 34.15 13.33 -16.41
C GLU A 198 34.12 11.99 -17.16
N LEU A 199 33.31 11.03 -16.70
CA LEU A 199 33.15 9.74 -17.36
C LEU A 199 32.47 9.88 -18.74
N ARG A 200 31.42 10.71 -18.85
CA ARG A 200 30.76 11.06 -20.11
C ARG A 200 31.75 11.65 -21.12
N LYS A 201 32.63 12.55 -20.68
CA LYS A 201 33.68 13.15 -21.55
C LYS A 201 34.65 12.09 -22.05
N ILE A 202 35.05 11.13 -21.22
CA ILE A 202 35.89 10.01 -21.64
C ILE A 202 35.18 9.18 -22.71
N ALA A 203 33.91 8.81 -22.48
CA ALA A 203 33.11 8.06 -23.44
C ALA A 203 33.05 8.77 -24.81
N GLN A 204 32.77 10.08 -24.80
CA GLN A 204 32.72 10.91 -26.02
C GLN A 204 34.07 10.95 -26.75
N ASN A 205 35.17 11.12 -26.03
CA ASN A 205 36.52 11.10 -26.62
C ASN A 205 36.88 9.75 -27.24
N MET A 206 36.26 8.66 -26.76
CA MET A 206 36.41 7.31 -27.31
C MET A 206 35.44 7.03 -28.48
N GLY A 207 34.63 8.02 -28.89
CA GLY A 207 33.67 7.89 -29.98
C GLY A 207 32.30 7.33 -29.56
N TYR A 208 32.03 7.20 -28.25
CA TYR A 208 30.75 6.75 -27.72
C TYR A 208 29.84 7.95 -27.44
N THR A 209 29.10 8.39 -28.45
CA THR A 209 28.19 9.55 -28.35
C THR A 209 26.90 9.25 -27.60
N GLU A 210 26.48 7.98 -27.53
CA GLU A 210 25.25 7.51 -26.86
C GLU A 210 25.56 6.86 -25.50
N TRP A 211 26.27 7.60 -24.63
CA TRP A 211 26.73 7.08 -23.33
C TRP A 211 25.60 6.53 -22.44
N ASP A 212 24.52 7.29 -22.28
CA ASP A 212 23.40 6.91 -21.41
C ASP A 212 22.76 5.59 -21.87
N GLU A 213 22.69 5.38 -23.19
CA GLU A 213 22.16 4.14 -23.78
C GLU A 213 23.06 2.95 -23.46
N ILE A 214 24.39 3.13 -23.60
CA ILE A 214 25.36 2.09 -23.28
C ILE A 214 25.22 1.67 -21.81
N VAL A 215 25.08 2.62 -20.89
CA VAL A 215 24.98 2.32 -19.45
C VAL A 215 23.66 1.64 -19.11
N ILE A 216 22.52 2.18 -19.56
CA ILE A 216 21.19 1.62 -19.25
C ILE A 216 21.02 0.23 -19.86
N ARG A 217 21.40 0.05 -21.13
CA ARG A 217 21.23 -1.24 -21.84
C ARG A 217 22.25 -2.30 -21.48
N SER A 218 23.25 -1.97 -20.67
CA SER A 218 24.14 -2.97 -20.06
C SER A 218 23.44 -3.79 -18.96
N ALA A 219 22.26 -3.36 -18.49
CA ALA A 219 21.43 -4.06 -17.51
C ALA A 219 22.21 -4.49 -16.25
N ILE A 220 23.04 -3.58 -15.73
CA ILE A 220 23.78 -3.76 -14.47
C ILE A 220 23.08 -2.99 -13.34
N GLU A 221 23.26 -3.45 -12.11
CA GLU A 221 22.65 -2.84 -10.93
C GLU A 221 23.12 -1.41 -10.67
N HIS A 222 24.32 -1.06 -11.15
CA HIS A 222 24.94 0.26 -10.96
C HIS A 222 24.56 1.29 -12.02
N SER A 223 23.69 0.95 -12.99
CA SER A 223 23.45 1.78 -14.18
C SER A 223 22.95 3.20 -13.84
N THR A 224 21.97 3.33 -12.94
CA THR A 224 21.46 4.62 -12.47
C THR A 224 22.53 5.41 -11.72
N ASP A 225 23.31 4.74 -10.86
CA ASP A 225 24.33 5.40 -10.05
C ASP A 225 25.49 5.91 -10.90
N LEU A 226 25.87 5.19 -11.97
CA LEU A 226 26.91 5.62 -12.92
C LEU A 226 26.54 6.91 -13.66
N LEU A 227 25.26 7.11 -13.97
CA LEU A 227 24.80 8.24 -14.77
C LEU A 227 24.50 9.49 -13.93
N TRP A 228 24.05 9.29 -12.69
CA TRP A 228 23.49 10.37 -11.85
C TRP A 228 24.06 10.39 -10.42
N TRP A 229 25.28 9.88 -10.22
CA TRP A 229 26.00 10.01 -8.95
C TRP A 229 26.02 11.48 -8.46
N GLY A 230 25.73 11.69 -7.18
CA GLY A 230 25.71 13.01 -6.55
C GLY A 230 24.38 13.76 -6.62
N THR A 231 23.41 13.30 -7.42
CA THR A 231 22.05 13.87 -7.48
C THR A 231 21.15 13.41 -6.33
N LEU A 232 19.89 13.85 -6.29
CA LEU A 232 18.89 13.42 -5.30
C LEU A 232 18.65 11.89 -5.32
N PHE A 233 19.00 11.20 -6.41
CA PHE A 233 18.84 9.74 -6.59
C PHE A 233 20.05 8.94 -6.09
N ALA A 234 21.17 9.62 -5.83
CA ALA A 234 22.39 9.05 -5.28
C ALA A 234 22.35 8.90 -3.75
N GLY A 235 21.22 9.22 -3.09
CA GLY A 235 21.06 9.03 -1.64
C GLY A 235 21.30 7.57 -1.21
N TYR A 236 20.94 6.61 -2.07
CA TYR A 236 21.21 5.18 -1.85
C TYR A 236 22.65 4.79 -2.19
N SER A 237 23.23 5.38 -3.25
CA SER A 237 24.58 5.04 -3.72
C SER A 237 25.68 5.61 -2.82
N LYS A 238 25.49 6.80 -2.23
CA LYS A 238 26.42 7.40 -1.25
C LYS A 238 26.49 6.64 0.08
N LEU A 239 25.44 5.89 0.42
CA LEU A 239 25.46 5.01 1.59
C LEU A 239 26.25 3.71 1.32
N ARG A 240 26.35 3.30 0.04
CA ARG A 240 26.99 2.05 -0.39
C ARG A 240 28.45 2.24 -0.82
N TYR A 241 28.83 3.44 -1.28
CA TYR A 241 30.14 3.72 -1.86
C TYR A 241 30.78 4.97 -1.28
N ASP A 242 32.00 4.82 -0.74
CA ASP A 242 32.79 5.95 -0.22
C ASP A 242 33.36 6.85 -1.33
N SER A 243 33.44 6.35 -2.57
CA SER A 243 33.93 7.12 -3.71
C SER A 243 33.32 6.63 -5.02
N PHE A 244 33.25 7.53 -6.01
CA PHE A 244 32.81 7.18 -7.37
C PHE A 244 33.74 6.13 -8.01
N LEU A 245 35.03 6.13 -7.68
CA LEU A 245 35.98 5.14 -8.18
C LEU A 245 35.65 3.71 -7.73
N MET A 246 35.18 3.52 -6.50
CA MET A 246 34.71 2.21 -6.02
C MET A 246 33.49 1.74 -6.81
N LEU A 247 32.55 2.65 -7.10
CA LEU A 247 31.40 2.36 -7.96
C LEU A 247 31.84 1.93 -9.37
N LEU A 248 32.83 2.60 -9.97
CA LEU A 248 33.35 2.20 -11.30
C LEU A 248 33.91 0.78 -11.29
N GLN A 249 34.62 0.41 -10.23
CA GLN A 249 35.20 -0.93 -10.10
C GLN A 249 34.12 -2.01 -9.97
N ASP A 250 33.09 -1.77 -9.16
CA ASP A 250 31.95 -2.69 -9.00
C ASP A 250 31.13 -2.78 -10.28
N ALA A 251 30.87 -1.64 -10.94
CA ALA A 251 30.20 -1.60 -12.23
C ALA A 251 30.95 -2.41 -13.30
N LYS A 252 32.28 -2.32 -13.33
CA LYS A 252 33.11 -3.12 -14.22
C LYS A 252 32.95 -4.61 -13.92
N ASN A 253 32.99 -4.99 -12.64
CA ASN A 253 32.83 -6.38 -12.21
C ASN A 253 31.43 -6.94 -12.55
N ALA A 254 30.40 -6.08 -12.58
CA ALA A 254 29.04 -6.46 -12.94
C ALA A 254 28.84 -6.73 -14.46
N CYS A 255 29.78 -6.30 -15.32
CA CYS A 255 29.72 -6.46 -16.77
C CYS A 255 30.18 -7.84 -17.26
N GLU A 256 29.78 -8.93 -16.59
CA GLU A 256 30.13 -10.30 -17.00
C GLU A 256 29.51 -10.66 -18.36
N GLU A 257 30.20 -11.45 -19.18
CA GLU A 257 29.69 -11.91 -20.48
C GLU A 257 28.57 -12.95 -20.30
N LEU A 258 27.51 -12.79 -21.08
CA LEU A 258 26.27 -13.54 -20.98
C LEU A 258 26.17 -14.55 -22.11
N ASN A 259 27.01 -15.58 -22.06
CA ASN A 259 26.96 -16.68 -23.04
C ASN A 259 25.89 -17.72 -22.66
N PRO A 260 25.50 -18.63 -23.58
CA PRO A 260 24.45 -19.63 -23.31
C PRO A 260 24.73 -20.49 -22.07
N GLN A 261 25.99 -20.85 -21.81
CA GLN A 261 26.39 -21.63 -20.64
C GLN A 261 26.18 -20.83 -19.34
N HIS A 262 26.51 -19.54 -19.35
CA HIS A 262 26.29 -18.64 -18.22
C HIS A 262 24.79 -18.48 -17.93
N ILE A 263 23.98 -18.26 -18.98
CA ILE A 263 22.51 -18.13 -18.84
C ILE A 263 21.93 -19.41 -18.23
N GLU A 264 22.32 -20.58 -18.72
CA GLU A 264 21.80 -21.85 -18.17
C GLU A 264 22.24 -22.06 -16.72
N LYS A 265 23.48 -21.71 -16.36
CA LYS A 265 23.94 -21.75 -14.96
C LYS A 265 23.09 -20.87 -14.05
N VAL A 266 22.74 -19.66 -14.47
CA VAL A 266 21.87 -18.76 -13.69
C VAL A 266 20.44 -19.33 -13.62
N ARG A 267 19.94 -19.95 -14.68
CA ARG A 267 18.64 -20.64 -14.68
C ARG A 267 18.63 -21.85 -13.75
N GLU A 268 19.70 -22.62 -13.67
CA GLU A 268 19.85 -23.70 -12.70
C GLU A 268 19.77 -23.18 -11.25
N MET A 269 20.42 -22.06 -10.94
CA MET A 269 20.26 -21.38 -9.65
C MET A 269 18.80 -20.95 -9.44
N GLY A 270 18.17 -20.36 -10.45
CA GLY A 270 16.75 -19.97 -10.40
C GLY A 270 15.82 -21.16 -10.12
N ARG A 271 16.04 -22.32 -10.77
CA ARG A 271 15.27 -23.56 -10.50
C ARG A 271 15.49 -24.03 -9.06
N ARG A 272 16.73 -24.01 -8.55
CA ARG A 272 17.03 -24.35 -7.14
C ARG A 272 16.29 -23.45 -6.17
N ASN A 273 16.32 -22.14 -6.40
CA ASN A 273 15.58 -21.16 -5.61
C ASN A 273 14.07 -21.41 -5.66
N THR A 274 13.52 -21.76 -6.82
CA THR A 274 12.12 -22.17 -6.96
C THR A 274 11.78 -23.36 -6.05
N TYR A 275 12.62 -24.40 -6.02
CA TYR A 275 12.41 -25.55 -5.12
C TYR A 275 12.59 -25.17 -3.65
N ALA A 276 13.53 -24.28 -3.34
CA ALA A 276 13.73 -23.73 -2.00
C ALA A 276 12.45 -23.01 -1.51
N TYR A 277 11.85 -22.16 -2.35
CA TYR A 277 10.55 -21.54 -2.07
C TYR A 277 9.44 -22.57 -1.87
N LEU A 278 9.34 -23.57 -2.75
CA LEU A 278 8.33 -24.62 -2.66
C LEU A 278 8.44 -25.46 -1.38
N SER A 279 9.66 -25.62 -0.84
CA SER A 279 9.91 -26.32 0.41
C SER A 279 9.48 -25.55 1.67
N THR A 280 9.17 -24.26 1.54
CA THR A 280 8.74 -23.40 2.65
C THR A 280 7.23 -23.46 2.83
N SER A 281 6.76 -23.76 4.05
CA SER A 281 5.32 -23.87 4.33
C SER A 281 4.58 -22.54 4.23
N ASP A 282 5.17 -21.48 4.80
CA ASP A 282 4.58 -20.15 4.92
C ASP A 282 5.63 -19.08 4.66
N ILE A 283 5.23 -18.02 3.98
CA ILE A 283 6.05 -16.82 3.78
C ILE A 283 5.30 -15.62 4.36
N ASP A 284 6.01 -14.56 4.72
CA ASP A 284 5.37 -13.35 5.22
C ASP A 284 4.86 -12.49 4.06
N ILE A 285 5.64 -12.35 2.98
CA ILE A 285 5.34 -11.43 1.87
C ILE A 285 5.47 -12.13 0.50
N TYR A 286 4.51 -11.88 -0.39
CA TYR A 286 4.62 -12.16 -1.82
C TYR A 286 4.77 -10.86 -2.60
N PHE A 287 5.80 -10.72 -3.42
CA PHE A 287 5.96 -9.57 -4.32
C PHE A 287 5.50 -9.93 -5.74
N ALA A 288 4.49 -9.23 -6.24
CA ALA A 288 4.02 -9.30 -7.63
C ALA A 288 4.71 -8.22 -8.47
N THR A 289 5.67 -8.63 -9.31
CA THR A 289 6.43 -7.76 -10.23
C THR A 289 6.27 -8.25 -11.67
N SER A 290 6.44 -7.36 -12.65
CA SER A 290 6.60 -7.78 -14.06
C SER A 290 8.03 -7.51 -14.42
N MET A 291 8.55 -8.34 -15.31
CA MET A 291 9.90 -8.20 -15.81
C MET A 291 9.88 -8.61 -17.27
N ARG A 292 10.10 -7.64 -18.16
CA ARG A 292 10.18 -7.87 -19.61
C ARG A 292 11.56 -7.52 -20.14
N LYS A 293 12.10 -6.38 -19.72
CA LYS A 293 13.41 -5.85 -20.12
C LYS A 293 14.40 -5.93 -18.95
N GLY A 294 15.69 -5.85 -19.24
CA GLY A 294 16.74 -5.84 -18.21
C GLY A 294 16.57 -4.73 -17.14
N LEU A 295 16.08 -3.55 -17.54
CA LEU A 295 15.84 -2.44 -16.62
C LEU A 295 14.72 -2.75 -15.60
N ASP A 296 13.70 -3.52 -15.99
CA ASP A 296 12.62 -3.95 -15.09
C ASP A 296 13.15 -4.81 -13.95
N PHE A 297 14.12 -5.70 -14.23
CA PHE A 297 14.76 -6.51 -13.19
C PHE A 297 15.52 -5.63 -12.18
N VAL A 298 16.21 -4.60 -12.67
CA VAL A 298 16.98 -3.68 -11.83
C VAL A 298 16.05 -2.82 -10.96
N SER A 299 15.03 -2.21 -11.54
CA SER A 299 14.10 -1.33 -10.82
C SER A 299 13.28 -2.11 -9.78
N ASN A 300 12.77 -3.29 -10.14
CA ASN A 300 12.03 -4.13 -9.20
C ASN A 300 12.93 -4.64 -8.06
N ALA A 301 14.15 -5.10 -8.36
CA ALA A 301 15.09 -5.52 -7.33
C ALA A 301 15.40 -4.39 -6.34
N ARG A 302 15.64 -3.18 -6.85
CA ARG A 302 15.86 -2.00 -6.02
C ARG A 302 14.65 -1.70 -5.12
N PHE A 303 13.44 -1.73 -5.66
CA PHE A 303 12.22 -1.56 -4.86
C PHE A 303 12.13 -2.57 -3.71
N LEU A 304 12.35 -3.86 -4.01
CA LEU A 304 12.33 -4.93 -3.01
C LEU A 304 13.42 -4.71 -1.96
N GLU A 305 14.65 -4.38 -2.36
CA GLU A 305 15.77 -4.12 -1.46
C GLU A 305 15.49 -2.92 -0.54
N GLU A 306 14.87 -1.85 -1.05
CA GLU A 306 14.49 -0.68 -0.24
C GLU A 306 13.43 -1.04 0.83
N VAL A 307 12.39 -1.79 0.43
CA VAL A 307 11.35 -2.25 1.36
C VAL A 307 11.93 -3.20 2.42
N ILE A 308 12.66 -4.22 1.99
CA ILE A 308 13.23 -5.24 2.88
C ILE A 308 14.35 -4.65 3.74
N GLY A 309 15.16 -3.73 3.21
CA GLY A 309 16.19 -3.00 3.96
C GLY A 309 15.57 -2.21 5.12
N THR A 310 14.51 -1.43 4.84
CA THR A 310 13.78 -0.69 5.88
C THR A 310 13.19 -1.62 6.95
N LEU A 311 12.68 -2.79 6.57
CA LEU A 311 12.16 -3.79 7.50
C LEU A 311 13.28 -4.43 8.35
N LYS A 312 14.45 -4.70 7.75
CA LYS A 312 15.64 -5.22 8.44
C LYS A 312 16.25 -4.21 9.42
N GLU A 313 16.26 -2.92 9.10
CA GLU A 313 16.64 -1.85 10.04
C GLU A 313 15.74 -1.85 11.27
N GLY A 314 14.44 -2.13 11.07
CA GLY A 314 13.47 -2.41 12.14
C GLY A 314 13.67 -3.74 12.88
N ARG A 315 14.72 -4.51 12.55
CA ARG A 315 15.04 -5.86 13.03
C ARG A 315 13.97 -6.90 12.72
N LEU A 316 13.27 -6.79 11.59
CA LEU A 316 12.32 -7.80 11.13
C LEU A 316 12.97 -8.70 10.08
N ASN A 317 13.21 -9.95 10.44
CA ASN A 317 13.73 -11.01 9.57
C ASN A 317 12.56 -11.76 8.94
N LEU A 318 12.05 -11.23 7.82
CA LEU A 318 10.88 -11.74 7.12
C LEU A 318 11.25 -12.72 6.01
N LEU A 319 10.40 -13.73 5.81
CA LEU A 319 10.46 -14.61 4.63
C LEU A 319 9.60 -13.99 3.53
N TYR A 320 10.15 -13.86 2.33
CA TYR A 320 9.41 -13.30 1.21
C TYR A 320 9.70 -14.05 -0.08
N PHE A 321 8.74 -14.06 -0.99
CA PHE A 321 8.93 -14.56 -2.35
C PHE A 321 9.31 -13.41 -3.27
N ASP A 322 10.52 -13.49 -3.83
CA ASP A 322 11.00 -12.62 -4.89
C ASP A 322 10.92 -13.37 -6.23
N PRO A 323 9.98 -13.02 -7.13
CA PRO A 323 9.86 -13.67 -8.44
C PRO A 323 11.09 -13.45 -9.33
N THR A 324 11.92 -12.43 -9.05
CA THR A 324 13.15 -12.12 -9.80
C THR A 324 14.27 -13.13 -9.51
N GLN A 325 14.07 -14.02 -8.53
CA GLN A 325 15.01 -15.05 -8.08
C GLN A 325 14.58 -16.47 -8.46
N SER A 326 13.41 -16.63 -9.07
CA SER A 326 12.75 -17.91 -9.34
C SER A 326 12.68 -18.17 -10.84
N TYR A 327 12.88 -19.42 -11.28
CA TYR A 327 12.81 -19.78 -12.69
C TYR A 327 12.18 -21.15 -12.92
N LEU A 328 11.25 -21.19 -13.88
CA LEU A 328 10.71 -22.40 -14.48
C LEU A 328 10.55 -22.20 -15.97
N ASP A 329 10.79 -23.28 -16.73
CA ASP A 329 10.71 -23.27 -18.19
C ASP A 329 9.25 -23.22 -18.67
N ASP A 330 8.32 -23.84 -17.94
CA ASP A 330 6.90 -23.91 -18.31
C ASP A 330 6.07 -22.77 -17.69
N ARG A 331 5.33 -22.06 -18.54
CA ARG A 331 4.50 -20.91 -18.15
C ARG A 331 3.37 -21.28 -17.18
N ILE A 332 2.81 -22.48 -17.29
CA ILE A 332 1.69 -22.92 -16.43
C ILE A 332 2.23 -23.20 -15.05
N GLN A 333 3.35 -23.93 -14.95
CA GLN A 333 4.01 -24.18 -13.67
C GLN A 333 4.43 -22.88 -12.99
N LYS A 334 4.93 -21.89 -13.74
CA LYS A 334 5.22 -20.55 -13.19
C LYS A 334 4.00 -19.92 -12.52
N GLY A 335 2.86 -19.85 -13.21
CA GLY A 335 1.63 -19.29 -12.65
C GLY A 335 1.07 -20.09 -11.47
N LEU A 336 1.25 -21.43 -11.47
CA LEU A 336 0.88 -22.27 -10.33
C LEU A 336 1.73 -21.97 -9.10
N ILE A 337 3.04 -21.77 -9.26
CA ILE A 337 3.91 -21.41 -8.13
C ILE A 337 3.52 -20.04 -7.58
N GLU A 338 3.31 -19.04 -8.43
CA GLU A 338 2.85 -17.71 -8.02
C GLU A 338 1.55 -17.80 -7.20
N SER A 339 0.58 -18.59 -7.67
CA SER A 339 -0.69 -18.85 -6.96
C SER A 339 -0.47 -19.56 -5.61
N ILE A 340 0.43 -20.54 -5.55
CA ILE A 340 0.78 -21.24 -4.29
C ILE A 340 1.45 -20.27 -3.31
N MET A 341 2.34 -19.40 -3.79
CA MET A 341 3.02 -18.41 -2.94
C MET A 341 2.02 -17.38 -2.40
N ILE A 342 1.06 -16.91 -3.20
CA ILE A 342 -0.04 -16.04 -2.72
C ILE A 342 -0.85 -16.74 -1.64
N LYS A 343 -1.17 -18.03 -1.81
CA LYS A 343 -1.89 -18.80 -0.79
C LYS A 343 -1.11 -18.90 0.52
N ARG A 344 0.22 -19.07 0.45
CA ARG A 344 1.13 -19.22 1.60
C ARG A 344 1.54 -17.90 2.26
N CYS A 345 1.38 -16.76 1.59
CA CYS A 345 1.81 -15.48 2.13
C CYS A 345 0.83 -14.93 3.17
N LYS A 346 1.28 -13.97 3.98
CA LYS A 346 0.40 -13.15 4.83
C LYS A 346 -0.03 -11.87 4.10
N ILE A 347 0.88 -11.30 3.32
CA ILE A 347 0.72 -10.03 2.62
C ILE A 347 1.12 -10.19 1.15
N VAL A 348 0.31 -9.64 0.25
CA VAL A 348 0.62 -9.51 -1.18
C VAL A 348 1.02 -8.06 -1.44
N VAL A 349 2.17 -7.84 -2.08
CA VAL A 349 2.64 -6.52 -2.51
C VAL A 349 2.66 -6.49 -4.03
N TYR A 350 1.79 -5.69 -4.62
CA TYR A 350 1.66 -5.51 -6.06
C TYR A 350 2.37 -4.24 -6.52
N ASN A 351 3.37 -4.39 -7.39
CA ASN A 351 4.07 -3.26 -7.98
C ASN A 351 3.39 -2.78 -9.29
N ALA A 352 2.70 -1.66 -9.18
CA ALA A 352 1.88 -1.03 -10.22
C ALA A 352 2.65 0.08 -11.00
N GLN A 353 3.93 -0.18 -11.31
CA GLN A 353 4.85 0.75 -12.01
C GLN A 353 4.82 0.64 -13.55
N GLU A 354 4.54 -0.55 -14.09
CA GLU A 354 4.75 -0.90 -15.51
C GLU A 354 3.45 -0.96 -16.32
N GLN A 355 3.58 -1.08 -17.66
CA GLN A 355 2.48 -1.45 -18.55
C GLN A 355 1.83 -2.75 -18.06
N GLU A 356 0.57 -2.65 -17.62
CA GLU A 356 -0.12 -3.74 -16.96
C GLU A 356 -0.26 -4.97 -17.85
N THR A 357 -0.12 -6.12 -17.21
CA THR A 357 -0.61 -7.39 -17.75
C THR A 357 -1.79 -7.80 -16.90
N PHE A 358 -2.87 -8.25 -17.55
CA PHE A 358 -4.00 -8.91 -16.91
C PHE A 358 -3.61 -9.89 -15.79
N GLY A 359 -2.47 -10.58 -15.95
CA GLY A 359 -1.93 -11.50 -14.93
C GLY A 359 -1.74 -10.88 -13.55
N LYS A 360 -1.27 -9.62 -13.45
CA LYS A 360 -0.99 -9.01 -12.14
C LYS A 360 -2.25 -8.53 -11.41
N ASP A 361 -3.20 -7.98 -12.16
CA ASP A 361 -4.48 -7.58 -11.57
C ASP A 361 -5.24 -8.83 -11.10
N ALA A 362 -5.06 -9.96 -11.80
CA ALA A 362 -5.54 -11.26 -11.35
C ALA A 362 -4.84 -11.72 -10.05
N GLU A 363 -3.52 -11.52 -9.88
CA GLU A 363 -2.82 -11.83 -8.62
C GLU A 363 -3.34 -11.02 -7.43
N ALA A 364 -3.58 -9.72 -7.62
CA ALA A 364 -4.18 -8.87 -6.60
C ALA A 364 -5.60 -9.36 -6.21
N GLY A 365 -6.42 -9.73 -7.21
CA GLY A 365 -7.74 -10.31 -6.98
C GLY A 365 -7.70 -11.66 -6.26
N ILE A 366 -6.78 -12.55 -6.64
CA ILE A 366 -6.57 -13.84 -5.96
C ILE A 366 -6.14 -13.62 -4.51
N GLY A 367 -5.29 -12.63 -4.25
CA GLY A 367 -4.90 -12.22 -2.90
C GLY A 367 -6.11 -11.83 -2.04
N LEU A 368 -7.00 -10.98 -2.57
CA LEU A 368 -8.24 -10.57 -1.89
C LEU A 368 -9.18 -11.77 -1.65
N ALA A 369 -9.34 -12.65 -2.65
CA ALA A 369 -10.17 -13.85 -2.56
C ALA A 369 -9.66 -14.82 -1.49
N HIS A 370 -8.34 -14.92 -1.29
CA HIS A 370 -7.71 -15.69 -0.21
C HIS A 370 -7.62 -14.92 1.12
N GLN A 371 -8.37 -13.82 1.26
CA GLN A 371 -8.44 -13.02 2.47
C GLN A 371 -7.10 -12.42 2.92
N LYS A 372 -6.14 -12.26 1.99
CA LYS A 372 -4.83 -11.67 2.27
C LYS A 372 -4.93 -10.15 2.30
N SER A 373 -4.04 -9.51 3.05
CA SER A 373 -3.84 -8.06 2.91
C SER A 373 -3.09 -7.80 1.61
N VAL A 374 -3.70 -7.01 0.71
CA VAL A 374 -3.12 -6.64 -0.58
C VAL A 374 -2.69 -5.18 -0.53
N ILE A 375 -1.40 -4.95 -0.75
CA ILE A 375 -0.78 -3.63 -0.83
C ILE A 375 -0.43 -3.39 -2.29
N ILE A 376 -1.00 -2.35 -2.90
CA ILE A 376 -0.64 -1.89 -4.23
C ILE A 376 0.31 -0.71 -4.09
N TYR A 377 1.56 -0.92 -4.47
CA TYR A 377 2.52 0.15 -4.58
C TYR A 377 2.39 0.80 -5.96
N VAL A 378 1.98 2.06 -5.98
CA VAL A 378 1.95 2.88 -7.19
C VAL A 378 2.95 4.03 -6.97
N PRO A 379 3.99 4.17 -7.81
CA PRO A 379 5.07 5.11 -7.57
C PRO A 379 4.60 6.56 -7.67
N ARG A 380 5.38 7.48 -7.11
CA ARG A 380 5.31 8.91 -7.44
C ARG A 380 6.54 9.32 -8.21
N ILE A 381 6.39 10.32 -9.08
CA ILE A 381 7.51 11.00 -9.71
C ILE A 381 8.04 12.03 -8.71
N LEU A 382 9.30 11.89 -8.30
CA LEU A 382 9.98 12.85 -7.41
C LEU A 382 9.24 13.10 -6.08
N PRO A 383 8.89 12.06 -5.30
CA PRO A 383 8.08 12.19 -4.08
C PRO A 383 8.71 13.11 -3.02
N SER A 384 10.04 13.24 -3.02
CA SER A 384 10.78 14.04 -2.03
C SER A 384 11.16 15.44 -2.53
N HIS A 385 10.79 15.82 -3.75
CA HIS A 385 11.15 17.13 -4.30
C HIS A 385 10.37 18.24 -3.61
N ALA A 386 11.08 19.22 -3.05
CA ALA A 386 10.49 20.26 -2.19
C ALA A 386 9.34 21.02 -2.85
N LYS A 387 9.39 21.20 -4.18
CA LYS A 387 8.41 21.95 -4.97
C LYS A 387 7.12 21.17 -5.24
N LEU A 388 7.18 19.84 -5.22
CA LEU A 388 6.02 18.97 -5.39
C LEU A 388 5.40 18.55 -4.06
N LYS A 389 6.11 18.75 -2.94
CA LYS A 389 5.65 18.38 -1.61
C LYS A 389 4.26 18.94 -1.28
N GLU A 390 4.02 20.23 -1.51
CA GLU A 390 2.70 20.83 -1.25
C GLU A 390 1.59 20.15 -2.05
N PHE A 391 1.85 19.83 -3.32
CA PHE A 391 0.88 19.15 -4.18
C PHE A 391 0.58 17.74 -3.66
N TYR A 392 1.61 16.97 -3.33
CA TYR A 392 1.43 15.61 -2.80
C TYR A 392 0.77 15.59 -1.41
N ASP A 393 1.11 16.53 -0.53
CA ASP A 393 0.48 16.67 0.78
C ASP A 393 -1.03 16.94 0.65
N ILE A 394 -1.46 17.74 -0.33
CA ILE A 394 -2.89 17.96 -0.61
C ILE A 394 -3.57 16.64 -0.99
N LEU A 395 -2.97 15.87 -1.92
CA LEU A 395 -3.54 14.60 -2.38
C LEU A 395 -3.63 13.56 -1.23
N ASP A 396 -2.63 13.51 -0.36
CA ASP A 396 -2.58 12.55 0.75
C ASP A 396 -3.53 12.91 1.90
N THR A 397 -3.65 14.20 2.22
CA THR A 397 -4.41 14.65 3.41
C THR A 397 -5.89 14.88 3.13
N VAL A 398 -6.22 15.52 2.01
CA VAL A 398 -7.62 15.81 1.65
C VAL A 398 -8.28 14.56 1.08
N GLY A 399 -7.48 13.65 0.50
CA GLY A 399 -7.97 12.52 -0.27
C GLY A 399 -8.55 12.98 -1.61
N TYR A 400 -9.45 12.18 -2.15
CA TYR A 400 -9.86 12.29 -3.55
C TYR A 400 -11.34 12.68 -3.74
N GLU A 401 -11.97 13.25 -2.71
CA GLU A 401 -13.32 13.79 -2.85
C GLU A 401 -13.31 15.08 -3.67
N LYS A 402 -14.19 15.16 -4.69
CA LYS A 402 -14.16 16.22 -5.71
C LYS A 402 -14.19 17.62 -5.11
N GLU A 403 -15.11 17.89 -4.20
CA GLU A 403 -15.25 19.23 -3.65
C GLU A 403 -14.09 19.61 -2.70
N PRO A 404 -13.76 18.82 -1.66
CA PRO A 404 -12.62 19.11 -0.80
C PRO A 404 -11.30 19.22 -1.56
N LEU A 405 -11.02 18.28 -2.45
CA LEU A 405 -9.77 18.26 -3.22
C LEU A 405 -9.70 19.42 -4.20
N GLY A 406 -10.79 19.66 -4.95
CA GLY A 406 -10.87 20.77 -5.89
C GLY A 406 -10.65 22.11 -5.21
N LYS A 407 -11.26 22.31 -4.03
CA LYS A 407 -11.11 23.52 -3.24
C LYS A 407 -9.68 23.71 -2.77
N ALA A 408 -9.06 22.67 -2.20
CA ALA A 408 -7.68 22.71 -1.74
C ALA A 408 -6.70 23.03 -2.89
N LEU A 409 -6.89 22.42 -4.06
CA LEU A 409 -6.07 22.69 -5.25
C LEU A 409 -6.28 24.10 -5.79
N LYS A 410 -7.52 24.62 -5.79
CA LYS A 410 -7.83 26.00 -6.19
C LYS A 410 -7.17 27.02 -5.27
N ASP A 411 -7.34 26.86 -3.96
CA ASP A 411 -6.81 27.77 -2.94
C ASP A 411 -5.27 27.84 -3.00
N LYS A 412 -4.62 26.79 -3.49
CA LYS A 412 -3.17 26.70 -3.69
C LYS A 412 -2.70 27.04 -5.11
N GLY A 413 -3.60 27.51 -5.97
CA GLY A 413 -3.31 27.99 -7.33
C GLY A 413 -2.99 26.89 -8.35
N TYR A 414 -3.30 25.62 -8.03
CA TYR A 414 -3.19 24.53 -9.01
C TYR A 414 -4.36 24.50 -9.98
N LEU A 415 -5.53 25.01 -9.56
CA LEU A 415 -6.73 25.18 -10.38
C LEU A 415 -7.13 26.64 -10.48
N SER A 416 -7.60 27.08 -11.64
CA SER A 416 -8.38 28.31 -11.79
C SER A 416 -9.81 28.13 -11.24
N GLU A 417 -10.55 29.22 -11.04
CA GLU A 417 -11.98 29.17 -10.68
C GLU A 417 -12.79 28.33 -11.67
N GLU A 418 -12.62 28.56 -12.98
CA GLU A 418 -13.30 27.80 -14.03
C GLU A 418 -12.98 26.29 -13.95
N GLN A 419 -11.71 25.96 -13.74
CA GLN A 419 -11.26 24.58 -13.59
C GLN A 419 -11.82 23.91 -12.34
N TYR A 420 -11.93 24.64 -11.24
CA TYR A 420 -12.54 24.15 -10.01
C TYR A 420 -14.02 23.78 -10.19
N TYR A 421 -14.81 24.65 -10.81
CA TYR A 421 -16.22 24.34 -11.06
C TYR A 421 -16.39 23.15 -12.01
N LYS A 422 -15.53 23.02 -13.02
CA LYS A 422 -15.50 21.84 -13.90
C LYS A 422 -15.09 20.56 -13.14
N PHE A 423 -14.13 20.65 -12.23
CA PHE A 423 -13.68 19.52 -11.41
C PHE A 423 -14.78 19.03 -10.46
N LYS A 424 -15.52 19.95 -9.85
CA LYS A 424 -16.61 19.66 -8.91
C LYS A 424 -17.84 19.06 -9.59
N ALA A 425 -18.06 19.36 -10.88
CA ALA A 425 -19.25 18.94 -11.60
C ALA A 425 -19.49 17.42 -11.51
N GLU A 426 -20.76 17.02 -11.36
CA GLU A 426 -21.13 15.62 -11.09
C GLU A 426 -20.73 14.70 -12.24
N GLU A 427 -20.87 15.18 -13.48
CA GLU A 427 -20.58 14.47 -14.72
C GLU A 427 -19.09 14.22 -14.97
N THR A 428 -18.19 14.97 -14.32
CA THR A 428 -16.74 14.81 -14.56
C THR A 428 -16.23 13.61 -13.77
N GLU A 429 -15.81 12.52 -14.41
CA GLU A 429 -15.20 11.42 -13.67
C GLU A 429 -13.93 11.89 -12.92
N LYS A 430 -13.77 11.51 -11.64
CA LYS A 430 -12.65 11.97 -10.79
C LYS A 430 -11.27 11.73 -11.44
N GLY A 431 -11.07 10.58 -12.08
CA GLY A 431 -9.82 10.24 -12.78
C GLY A 431 -9.58 11.11 -14.02
N GLU A 432 -10.61 11.31 -14.83
CA GLU A 432 -10.56 12.24 -15.98
C GLU A 432 -10.32 13.68 -15.52
N ALA A 433 -10.96 14.10 -14.43
CA ALA A 433 -10.80 15.42 -13.84
C ALA A 433 -9.33 15.67 -13.47
N ILE A 434 -8.67 14.70 -12.83
CA ILE A 434 -7.27 14.80 -12.44
C ILE A 434 -6.36 14.87 -13.66
N LYS A 435 -6.55 13.99 -14.65
CA LYS A 435 -5.75 14.01 -15.87
C LYS A 435 -5.96 15.28 -16.69
N MET A 436 -7.21 15.67 -16.94
CA MET A 436 -7.56 16.80 -17.82
C MET A 436 -7.28 18.15 -17.19
N ILE A 437 -7.54 18.30 -15.89
CA ILE A 437 -7.52 19.60 -15.23
C ILE A 437 -6.12 19.87 -14.67
N LEU A 438 -5.46 18.89 -14.05
CA LEU A 438 -4.08 19.06 -13.62
C LEU A 438 -3.11 19.09 -14.80
N GLY A 439 -3.41 18.38 -15.89
CA GLY A 439 -2.67 18.51 -17.15
C GLY A 439 -2.59 19.95 -17.70
N LYS A 440 -3.54 20.81 -17.29
CA LYS A 440 -3.61 22.22 -17.65
C LYS A 440 -3.18 23.15 -16.51
N SER A 441 -2.68 22.61 -15.41
CA SER A 441 -2.23 23.42 -14.27
C SER A 441 -0.97 24.18 -14.67
N ARG A 442 -1.06 25.52 -14.71
CA ARG A 442 0.10 26.37 -15.01
C ARG A 442 1.20 26.19 -13.96
N LYS A 443 0.82 26.17 -12.67
CA LYS A 443 1.77 25.99 -11.57
C LYS A 443 2.54 24.67 -11.65
N LEU A 444 1.88 23.53 -11.91
CA LEU A 444 2.60 22.26 -12.08
C LEU A 444 3.48 22.26 -13.32
N ASN A 445 2.98 22.78 -14.45
CA ASN A 445 3.77 22.90 -15.65
C ASN A 445 5.01 23.77 -15.42
N ASP A 446 4.89 24.90 -14.72
CA ASP A 446 6.01 25.77 -14.40
C ASP A 446 7.05 25.06 -13.51
N ILE A 447 6.61 24.27 -12.54
CA ILE A 447 7.51 23.45 -11.69
C ILE A 447 8.33 22.48 -12.57
N PHE A 448 7.67 21.70 -13.43
CA PHE A 448 8.35 20.75 -14.31
C PHE A 448 9.24 21.45 -15.35
N GLN A 449 8.81 22.60 -15.88
CA GLN A 449 9.53 23.30 -16.94
C GLN A 449 10.70 24.15 -16.43
N GLN A 450 10.61 24.73 -15.23
CA GLN A 450 11.57 25.73 -14.76
C GLN A 450 12.37 25.28 -13.54
N GLU A 451 11.81 24.41 -12.69
CA GLU A 451 12.40 24.13 -11.38
C GLU A 451 13.08 22.76 -11.27
N ILE A 452 12.71 21.81 -12.15
CA ILE A 452 13.25 20.45 -12.13
C ILE A 452 14.22 20.27 -13.31
N SER A 453 15.41 19.73 -13.03
CA SER A 453 16.42 19.47 -14.06
C SER A 453 16.06 18.24 -14.91
N ASN A 454 16.52 18.23 -16.17
CA ASN A 454 16.32 17.07 -17.04
C ASN A 454 17.02 15.82 -16.49
N ASP A 455 18.17 15.98 -15.83
CA ASP A 455 18.91 14.85 -15.27
C ASP A 455 18.19 14.24 -14.07
N ASP A 456 17.56 15.08 -13.23
CA ASP A 456 16.74 14.56 -12.12
C ASP A 456 15.55 13.75 -12.64
N LEU A 457 14.89 14.22 -13.70
CA LEU A 457 13.78 13.50 -14.31
C LEU A 457 14.23 12.19 -14.96
N LYS A 458 15.34 12.18 -15.69
CA LYS A 458 15.90 10.95 -16.28
C LYS A 458 16.29 9.93 -15.21
N GLY A 459 16.93 10.37 -14.13
CA GLY A 459 17.29 9.53 -12.99
C GLY A 459 16.05 8.94 -12.31
N GLU A 460 15.03 9.77 -12.06
CA GLU A 460 13.77 9.30 -11.48
C GLU A 460 13.07 8.28 -12.38
N LEU A 461 12.90 8.57 -13.66
CA LEU A 461 12.28 7.66 -14.63
C LEU A 461 13.02 6.32 -14.70
N SER A 462 14.36 6.35 -14.76
CA SER A 462 15.19 5.14 -14.78
C SER A 462 15.00 4.31 -13.51
N SER A 463 14.92 4.95 -12.34
CA SER A 463 14.67 4.26 -11.07
C SER A 463 13.32 3.53 -11.02
N LYS A 464 12.37 3.95 -11.87
CA LYS A 464 11.02 3.39 -11.99
C LYS A 464 10.87 2.44 -13.19
N GLY A 465 11.97 2.09 -13.87
CA GLY A 465 11.96 1.13 -14.97
C GLY A 465 11.81 1.73 -16.37
N TYR A 466 11.80 3.06 -16.52
CA TYR A 466 11.67 3.71 -17.83
C TYR A 466 13.05 4.01 -18.42
N ASP A 467 13.33 3.50 -19.62
CA ASP A 467 14.59 3.74 -20.31
C ASP A 467 14.61 5.18 -20.86
N PRO A 468 15.44 6.08 -20.30
CA PRO A 468 15.46 7.49 -20.69
C PRO A 468 15.97 7.72 -22.12
N THR A 469 16.41 6.65 -22.79
CA THR A 469 16.87 6.68 -24.17
C THR A 469 15.80 6.34 -25.19
N GLU A 470 14.59 5.97 -24.73
CA GLU A 470 13.43 5.78 -25.61
C GLU A 470 13.07 7.08 -26.34
N PRO A 471 12.63 7.02 -27.62
CA PRO A 471 12.39 8.20 -28.44
C PRO A 471 11.45 9.22 -27.79
N GLU A 472 10.38 8.75 -27.15
CA GLU A 472 9.36 9.57 -26.48
C GLU A 472 9.96 10.39 -25.33
N ILE A 473 10.93 9.82 -24.61
CA ILE A 473 11.60 10.48 -23.48
C ILE A 473 12.73 11.39 -23.96
N LYS A 474 13.47 10.98 -25.01
CA LYS A 474 14.50 11.81 -25.65
C LYS A 474 13.92 13.10 -26.26
N GLU A 475 12.70 13.02 -26.82
CA GLU A 475 12.01 14.18 -27.40
C GLU A 475 11.66 15.23 -26.34
N ASP A 476 11.00 14.81 -25.25
CA ASP A 476 10.60 15.72 -24.16
C ASP A 476 10.45 14.99 -22.82
N VAL A 477 11.56 14.85 -22.09
CA VAL A 477 11.58 14.19 -20.77
C VAL A 477 10.65 14.86 -19.75
N LYS A 478 10.46 16.19 -19.85
CA LYS A 478 9.63 16.95 -18.90
C LYS A 478 8.17 16.64 -19.12
N LYS A 479 7.72 16.69 -20.38
CA LYS A 479 6.37 16.29 -20.75
C LYS A 479 6.09 14.84 -20.40
N PHE A 480 6.99 13.92 -20.77
CA PHE A 480 6.81 12.50 -20.45
C PHE A 480 6.71 12.25 -18.95
N SER A 481 7.59 12.85 -18.15
CA SER A 481 7.57 12.71 -16.68
C SER A 481 6.30 13.26 -16.07
N PHE A 482 5.81 14.39 -16.59
CA PHE A 482 4.56 14.99 -16.14
C PHE A 482 3.36 14.11 -16.49
N GLU A 483 3.31 13.56 -17.71
CA GLU A 483 2.27 12.60 -18.11
C GLU A 483 2.29 11.34 -17.24
N LYS A 484 3.47 10.82 -16.91
CA LYS A 484 3.63 9.68 -15.99
C LYS A 484 3.22 10.00 -14.55
N MET A 485 3.52 11.20 -14.06
CA MET A 485 3.01 11.64 -12.75
C MET A 485 1.48 11.59 -12.72
N LEU A 486 0.81 12.13 -13.75
CA LEU A 486 -0.65 12.11 -13.85
C LEU A 486 -1.20 10.69 -13.97
N GLU A 487 -0.56 9.82 -14.76
CA GLU A 487 -0.93 8.41 -14.89
C GLU A 487 -0.86 7.70 -13.54
N PHE A 488 0.23 7.86 -12.79
CA PHE A 488 0.40 7.22 -11.49
C PHE A 488 -0.53 7.75 -10.40
N GLU A 489 -0.84 9.04 -10.39
CA GLU A 489 -1.84 9.57 -9.47
C GLU A 489 -3.22 9.02 -9.83
N THR A 490 -3.63 9.08 -11.11
CA THR A 490 -4.90 8.53 -11.60
C THR A 490 -5.05 7.04 -11.27
N ARG A 491 -3.95 6.29 -11.32
CA ARG A 491 -3.93 4.87 -10.96
C ARG A 491 -4.06 4.63 -9.45
N ALA A 492 -3.39 5.43 -8.61
CA ALA A 492 -3.60 5.38 -7.16
C ALA A 492 -5.06 5.61 -6.79
N LEU A 493 -5.67 6.62 -7.41
CA LEU A 493 -7.08 6.95 -7.33
C LEU A 493 -7.98 5.79 -7.71
N LEU A 494 -7.67 5.14 -8.84
CA LEU A 494 -8.45 4.00 -9.33
C LEU A 494 -8.55 2.90 -8.27
N PHE A 495 -7.42 2.55 -7.66
CA PHE A 495 -7.35 1.54 -6.61
C PHE A 495 -7.94 1.99 -5.28
N LYS A 496 -7.85 3.29 -4.93
CA LYS A 496 -8.37 3.81 -3.66
C LYS A 496 -9.87 4.08 -3.67
N ASP A 497 -10.42 4.60 -4.75
CA ASP A 497 -11.71 5.31 -4.68
C ASP A 497 -12.60 5.15 -5.92
N LEU A 498 -12.02 4.95 -7.10
CA LEU A 498 -12.81 5.11 -8.34
C LEU A 498 -13.41 3.83 -8.90
N HIS A 499 -12.72 2.69 -8.77
CA HIS A 499 -13.18 1.51 -9.49
C HIS A 499 -14.28 0.77 -8.71
N PRO A 500 -15.42 0.38 -9.33
CA PRO A 500 -16.45 -0.43 -8.68
C PRO A 500 -15.94 -1.78 -8.14
N LEU A 501 -14.89 -2.32 -8.75
CA LEU A 501 -14.18 -3.53 -8.29
C LEU A 501 -12.96 -3.25 -7.40
N SER A 502 -12.79 -2.01 -6.93
CA SER A 502 -11.82 -1.70 -5.86
C SER A 502 -12.12 -2.49 -4.59
N PHE A 503 -13.39 -2.86 -4.40
CA PHE A 503 -13.81 -3.88 -3.46
C PHE A 503 -14.12 -5.20 -4.17
N GLN A 504 -13.57 -6.28 -3.65
CA GLN A 504 -13.94 -7.63 -4.06
C GLN A 504 -14.60 -8.36 -2.89
N VAL A 505 -15.76 -8.96 -3.16
CA VAL A 505 -16.42 -9.86 -2.21
C VAL A 505 -15.65 -11.17 -2.23
N SER A 506 -15.05 -11.51 -1.09
CA SER A 506 -14.31 -12.76 -0.95
C SER A 506 -15.28 -13.94 -1.07
N PRO A 507 -15.00 -14.92 -1.95
CA PRO A 507 -15.83 -16.11 -2.10
C PRO A 507 -15.70 -17.09 -0.93
N MET A 508 -14.88 -16.77 0.09
CA MET A 508 -14.61 -17.62 1.25
C MET A 508 -15.38 -17.24 2.51
N ASP A 509 -15.91 -16.00 2.56
CA ASP A 509 -16.64 -15.47 3.71
C ASP A 509 -17.66 -14.37 3.35
N GLY A 510 -17.84 -14.04 2.07
CA GLY A 510 -18.76 -13.01 1.61
C GLY A 510 -18.37 -11.56 1.97
N ILE A 511 -17.20 -11.31 2.57
CA ILE A 511 -16.82 -9.96 3.04
C ILE A 511 -16.14 -9.17 1.92
N ALA A 512 -16.63 -7.96 1.68
CA ALA A 512 -16.04 -6.99 0.75
C ALA A 512 -14.68 -6.47 1.25
N ARG A 513 -13.61 -6.74 0.49
CA ARG A 513 -12.23 -6.35 0.81
C ARG A 513 -11.69 -5.38 -0.22
N GLY A 514 -11.10 -4.29 0.27
CA GLY A 514 -10.33 -3.34 -0.53
C GLY A 514 -8.83 -3.59 -0.43
N VAL A 515 -8.07 -2.71 -1.07
CA VAL A 515 -6.61 -2.76 -1.15
C VAL A 515 -5.97 -1.56 -0.45
N PHE A 516 -4.80 -1.75 0.12
CA PHE A 516 -3.97 -0.63 0.57
C PHE A 516 -3.22 -0.06 -0.61
N VAL A 517 -3.03 1.26 -0.68
CA VAL A 517 -2.32 1.89 -1.80
C VAL A 517 -1.21 2.78 -1.27
N THR A 518 0.02 2.35 -1.48
CA THR A 518 1.23 3.04 -1.02
C THR A 518 1.91 3.77 -2.18
N ARG A 519 2.61 4.85 -1.86
CA ARG A 519 3.25 5.77 -2.80
C ARG A 519 4.77 5.74 -2.74
N THR A 520 5.34 5.16 -1.68
CA THR A 520 6.80 5.00 -1.51
C THR A 520 7.19 3.61 -0.96
N PRO A 521 8.44 3.18 -1.16
CA PRO A 521 8.96 1.94 -0.55
C PRO A 521 8.93 1.98 0.98
N ILE A 522 9.26 3.14 1.58
CA ILE A 522 9.25 3.34 3.03
C ILE A 522 7.83 3.19 3.60
N GLU A 523 6.84 3.80 2.95
CA GLU A 523 5.44 3.65 3.35
C GLU A 523 4.97 2.19 3.22
N THR A 524 5.40 1.50 2.17
CA THR A 524 5.13 0.05 1.98
C THR A 524 5.70 -0.78 3.12
N ALA A 525 6.97 -0.54 3.50
CA ALA A 525 7.61 -1.20 4.63
C ALA A 525 6.90 -0.90 5.96
N ARG A 526 6.51 0.36 6.19
CA ARG A 526 5.73 0.75 7.37
C ARG A 526 4.43 -0.04 7.44
N LEU A 527 3.68 -0.09 6.34
CA LEU A 527 2.39 -0.77 6.29
C LEU A 527 2.52 -2.28 6.52
N ILE A 528 3.52 -2.93 5.91
CA ILE A 528 3.84 -4.35 6.14
C ILE A 528 4.07 -4.61 7.62
N LYS A 529 4.91 -3.79 8.27
CA LYS A 529 5.20 -3.90 9.70
C LYS A 529 3.93 -3.78 10.54
N GLU A 530 3.11 -2.76 10.32
CA GLU A 530 1.90 -2.54 11.10
C GLU A 530 0.85 -3.65 10.91
N ILE A 531 0.77 -4.25 9.71
CA ILE A 531 -0.07 -5.43 9.47
C ILE A 531 0.44 -6.65 10.26
N LEU A 532 1.74 -6.98 10.13
CA LEU A 532 2.33 -8.15 10.79
C LEU A 532 2.29 -8.04 12.31
N LEU A 533 2.45 -6.82 12.83
CA LEU A 533 2.36 -6.52 14.27
C LEU A 533 0.94 -6.28 14.76
N LYS A 534 -0.06 -6.33 13.87
CA LYS A 534 -1.49 -6.10 14.17
C LYS A 534 -1.69 -4.80 14.95
N SER A 535 -1.07 -3.73 14.47
CA SER A 535 -1.10 -2.39 15.07
C SER A 535 -1.58 -1.32 14.10
N LEU A 536 -2.21 -1.72 13.00
CA LEU A 536 -2.93 -0.79 12.14
C LEU A 536 -4.06 -0.11 12.90
N GLU A 537 -4.18 1.19 12.65
CA GLU A 537 -5.31 1.99 13.09
C GLU A 537 -6.26 2.26 11.92
N TYR A 538 -7.54 2.31 12.23
CA TYR A 538 -8.60 2.50 11.26
C TYR A 538 -9.51 3.67 11.63
N LYS A 539 -10.27 4.13 10.66
CA LYS A 539 -11.35 5.12 10.80
C LYS A 539 -12.57 4.65 10.03
N ILE A 540 -13.73 4.73 10.66
CA ILE A 540 -15.03 4.51 10.01
C ILE A 540 -15.49 5.83 9.40
N ILE A 541 -15.91 5.79 8.14
CA ILE A 541 -16.48 6.93 7.39
C ILE A 541 -17.88 6.55 6.93
N GLY A 542 -18.76 7.54 6.75
CA GLY A 542 -20.12 7.35 6.27
C GLY A 542 -21.19 7.35 7.38
N GLU A 543 -20.91 7.95 8.54
CA GLU A 543 -21.92 8.14 9.59
C GLU A 543 -22.98 9.20 9.22
N GLU A 544 -22.67 10.09 8.28
CA GLU A 544 -23.56 11.11 7.74
C GLU A 544 -24.69 10.46 6.90
N GLU A 545 -25.92 10.98 6.99
CA GLU A 545 -27.11 10.38 6.36
C GLU A 545 -27.04 10.32 4.82
N ASP A 546 -26.37 11.29 4.20
CA ASP A 546 -26.24 11.43 2.76
C ASP A 546 -25.23 10.46 2.12
N MET A 547 -24.37 9.84 2.92
CA MET A 547 -23.39 8.87 2.43
C MET A 547 -24.03 7.48 2.24
N PRO A 548 -23.91 6.86 1.05
CA PRO A 548 -24.61 5.60 0.73
C PRO A 548 -24.01 4.36 1.40
N ASN A 549 -22.77 4.44 1.89
CA ASN A 549 -22.03 3.30 2.43
C ASN A 549 -21.19 3.71 3.65
N TYR A 550 -20.94 2.77 4.55
CA TYR A 550 -19.87 2.85 5.54
C TYR A 550 -18.56 2.33 4.93
N LEU A 551 -17.47 3.05 5.13
CA LEU A 551 -16.13 2.65 4.70
C LEU A 551 -15.20 2.55 5.91
N LEU A 552 -14.40 1.49 5.96
CA LEU A 552 -13.30 1.38 6.92
C LEU A 552 -12.02 1.78 6.20
N ARG A 553 -11.41 2.91 6.58
CA ARG A 553 -10.14 3.37 6.03
C ARG A 553 -8.98 3.12 7.00
N ASP A 554 -7.83 2.75 6.48
CA ASP A 554 -6.60 2.72 7.30
C ASP A 554 -6.05 4.14 7.50
N LYS A 555 -5.44 4.41 8.65
CA LYS A 555 -4.92 5.76 8.94
C LYS A 555 -3.56 6.09 8.29
N ILE A 556 -2.87 5.11 7.69
CA ILE A 556 -1.55 5.34 7.07
C ILE A 556 -1.73 5.82 5.64
N THR A 557 -2.49 5.08 4.84
CA THR A 557 -2.68 5.33 3.40
C THR A 557 -4.05 5.95 3.07
N ASN A 558 -4.96 6.01 4.04
CA ASN A 558 -6.35 6.43 3.84
C ASN A 558 -7.07 5.59 2.76
N SER A 559 -6.61 4.35 2.55
CA SER A 559 -7.25 3.41 1.63
C SER A 559 -8.46 2.79 2.30
N PRO A 560 -9.59 2.65 1.59
CA PRO A 560 -10.74 1.98 2.14
C PRO A 560 -10.59 0.46 1.98
N ILE A 561 -10.52 -0.25 3.10
CA ILE A 561 -10.19 -1.67 3.17
C ILE A 561 -11.41 -2.58 3.40
N ARG A 562 -12.52 -2.01 3.86
CA ARG A 562 -13.83 -2.67 3.98
C ARG A 562 -14.93 -1.68 3.60
N ALA A 563 -16.03 -2.22 3.08
CA ALA A 563 -17.24 -1.46 2.80
C ALA A 563 -18.45 -2.20 3.38
N LEU A 564 -19.41 -1.44 3.90
CA LEU A 564 -20.73 -1.93 4.30
C LEU A 564 -21.79 -1.02 3.67
N PRO A 565 -22.65 -1.54 2.78
CA PRO A 565 -23.70 -0.72 2.18
C PRO A 565 -24.79 -0.38 3.19
N LYS A 566 -25.34 0.84 3.07
CA LYS A 566 -26.55 1.24 3.81
C LYS A 566 -27.83 0.80 3.10
N ASP A 567 -27.77 0.59 1.78
CA ASP A 567 -28.89 0.03 1.03
C ASP A 567 -29.31 -1.32 1.64
N ILE A 568 -30.57 -1.39 2.05
CA ILE A 568 -31.11 -2.54 2.79
C ILE A 568 -31.09 -3.79 1.91
N SER A 569 -31.36 -3.67 0.61
CA SER A 569 -31.39 -4.81 -0.30
C SER A 569 -30.01 -5.42 -0.48
N LEU A 570 -28.98 -4.58 -0.68
CA LEU A 570 -27.59 -5.01 -0.76
C LEU A 570 -27.11 -5.59 0.58
N LYS A 571 -27.46 -4.97 1.71
CA LYS A 571 -27.13 -5.47 3.05
C LYS A 571 -27.71 -6.87 3.28
N ILE A 572 -28.96 -7.11 2.87
CA ILE A 572 -29.61 -8.43 2.95
C ILE A 572 -28.96 -9.44 2.02
N ALA A 573 -28.64 -9.05 0.78
CA ALA A 573 -27.99 -9.93 -0.19
C ALA A 573 -26.61 -10.39 0.30
N LEU A 574 -25.80 -9.47 0.84
CA LEU A 574 -24.52 -9.79 1.46
C LEU A 574 -24.70 -10.60 2.75
N SER A 575 -25.74 -10.34 3.55
CA SER A 575 -25.94 -11.09 4.79
C SER A 575 -26.28 -12.55 4.61
N LYS A 576 -26.94 -12.92 3.50
CA LYS A 576 -27.17 -14.33 3.18
C LYS A 576 -25.86 -15.09 2.96
N LEU A 577 -24.88 -14.46 2.31
CA LEU A 577 -23.54 -15.04 2.16
C LEU A 577 -22.87 -15.26 3.53
N TYR A 578 -23.09 -14.36 4.50
CA TYR A 578 -22.55 -14.50 5.86
C TYR A 578 -23.22 -15.60 6.71
N GLU A 579 -24.43 -16.05 6.35
CA GLU A 579 -25.18 -17.07 7.09
C GLU A 579 -25.06 -18.47 6.47
N GLU A 580 -24.80 -18.58 5.16
CA GLU A 580 -24.71 -19.86 4.45
C GLU A 580 -23.36 -20.59 4.60
N GLU A 581 -22.27 -19.91 5.01
CA GLU A 581 -20.92 -20.51 5.15
C GLU A 581 -20.54 -20.97 6.58
N LYS A 582 -21.49 -21.53 7.33
CA LYS A 582 -21.18 -22.25 8.58
C LYS A 582 -21.63 -23.71 8.58
#